data_AF-A0A2A4PH95-F1
#
_entry.id   AF-A0A2A4PH95-F1
#
_cell.length_a   1.000
_cell.length_b   1.000
_cell.length_c   1.000
_cell.angle_alpha   90.00
_cell.angle_beta   90.00
_cell.angle_gamma   90.00
#
_symmetry.space_group_name_H-M   'P 1'
#
loop_
_entity.id
_entity.type
_entity.pdbx_description
1 polymer ?
#
loop_
_entity_poly.entity_id
_entity_poly.type
_entity_poly.pdbx_seq_one_letter_code
_entity_poly.pdbx_strand_id
1 'polypeptide(L)'
;MAATKKKKKSEDNSAWVAFVSWCQERGVSAMPANPWTLAAYARWYEHQQSGDDIAKAFKTIFRVHGAKSRKRPDRDPLVVGTLSQIEEREKDKKAKEKRKAKEKTPPLFPDDDILDPTPPAKSKKKKTANKAAPSKSKKKAKSSGKKTRPGLSTEPKLVSKRKLKK
;
A
#
# COMPACT_ATOMS: atom_id res chain seq x y z
N MET A 1 -23.08 -6.28 52.47
CA MET A 1 -22.16 -6.61 51.36
C MET A 1 -22.80 -6.14 50.06
N ALA A 2 -22.24 -5.11 49.41
CA ALA A 2 -22.81 -4.54 48.19
C ALA A 2 -22.32 -5.35 46.97
N ALA A 3 -23.23 -6.10 46.35
CA ALA A 3 -22.96 -6.80 45.10
C ALA A 3 -22.91 -5.79 43.95
N THR A 4 -21.70 -5.52 43.43
CA THR A 4 -21.52 -4.74 42.20
C THR A 4 -22.05 -5.57 41.01
N LYS A 5 -23.27 -5.26 40.56
CA LYS A 5 -23.80 -5.80 39.29
C LYS A 5 -22.85 -5.42 38.16
N LYS A 6 -22.07 -6.37 37.66
CA LYS A 6 -21.30 -6.21 36.41
C LYS A 6 -22.28 -5.82 35.30
N LYS A 7 -22.22 -4.56 34.86
CA LYS A 7 -22.99 -4.04 33.72
C LYS A 7 -22.58 -4.87 32.50
N LYS A 8 -23.49 -5.72 31.99
CA LYS A 8 -23.29 -6.51 30.78
C LYS A 8 -22.97 -5.51 29.65
N LYS A 9 -21.77 -5.58 29.08
CA LYS A 9 -21.40 -4.80 27.88
C LYS A 9 -22.45 -5.13 26.81
N SER A 10 -23.32 -4.18 26.48
CA SER A 10 -24.15 -4.27 25.30
C SER A 10 -23.20 -4.36 24.12
N GLU A 11 -23.35 -5.41 23.31
CA GLU A 11 -22.54 -5.51 22.11
C GLU A 11 -23.03 -4.45 21.13
N ASP A 12 -22.19 -3.46 20.86
CA ASP A 12 -22.53 -2.36 19.98
C ASP A 12 -22.66 -2.88 18.54
N ASN A 13 -23.91 -3.14 18.12
CA ASN A 13 -24.25 -3.52 16.75
C ASN A 13 -24.35 -2.29 15.81
N SER A 14 -23.81 -1.15 16.21
CA SER A 14 -23.86 0.10 15.43
C SER A 14 -23.23 -0.05 14.06
N ALA A 15 -22.08 -0.73 13.98
CA ALA A 15 -21.39 -0.99 12.71
C ALA A 15 -22.21 -1.89 11.76
N TRP A 16 -23.01 -2.81 12.31
CA TRP A 16 -23.96 -3.60 11.51
C TRP A 16 -25.07 -2.72 10.94
N VAL A 17 -25.67 -1.86 11.78
CA VAL A 17 -26.75 -0.96 11.35
C VAL A 17 -26.27 0.01 10.27
N ALA A 18 -25.08 0.60 10.44
CA ALA A 18 -24.47 1.48 9.44
C ALA A 18 -24.20 0.76 8.10
N PHE A 19 -23.78 -0.51 8.15
CA PHE A 19 -23.63 -1.32 6.95
C PHE A 19 -24.97 -1.58 6.24
N VAL A 20 -26.02 -1.89 7.00
CA VAL A 20 -27.36 -2.11 6.45
C VAL A 20 -27.92 -0.83 5.82
N SER A 21 -27.79 0.32 6.47
CA SER A 21 -28.25 1.60 5.90
C SER A 21 -27.51 1.91 4.61
N TRP A 22 -26.18 1.74 4.59
CA TRP A 22 -25.37 1.92 3.39
C TRP A 22 -25.77 0.98 2.25
N CYS A 23 -26.19 -0.26 2.58
CA CYS A 23 -26.68 -1.21 1.59
C CYS A 23 -28.04 -0.77 1.01
N GLN A 24 -28.96 -0.30 1.86
CA GLN A 24 -30.28 0.18 1.46
C GLN A 24 -30.17 1.41 0.54
N GLU A 25 -29.31 2.37 0.88
CA GLU A 25 -29.05 3.57 0.07
C GLU A 25 -28.56 3.24 -1.34
N ARG A 26 -27.84 2.12 -1.50
CA ARG A 26 -27.26 1.69 -2.78
C ARG A 26 -28.06 0.60 -3.49
N GLY A 27 -29.19 0.17 -2.93
CA GLY A 27 -30.02 -0.90 -3.47
C GLY A 27 -29.32 -2.27 -3.50
N VAL A 28 -28.34 -2.50 -2.64
CA VAL A 28 -27.63 -3.78 -2.54
C VAL A 28 -28.16 -4.59 -1.35
N SER A 29 -28.11 -5.92 -1.46
CA SER A 29 -28.54 -6.79 -0.35
C SER A 29 -27.50 -6.83 0.76
N ALA A 30 -27.92 -6.50 1.98
CA ALA A 30 -27.10 -6.63 3.17
C ALA A 30 -26.94 -8.08 3.63
N MET A 31 -27.88 -8.98 3.27
CA MET A 31 -27.88 -10.39 3.70
C MET A 31 -28.45 -11.36 2.66
N PRO A 32 -27.72 -12.43 2.31
CA PRO A 32 -26.28 -12.61 2.53
C PRO A 32 -25.48 -11.63 1.67
N ALA A 33 -24.61 -10.82 2.28
CA ALA A 33 -23.80 -9.89 1.50
C ALA A 33 -22.88 -10.63 0.52
N ASN A 34 -22.76 -10.09 -0.68
CA ASN A 34 -21.77 -10.54 -1.65
C ASN A 34 -20.38 -10.02 -1.22
N PRO A 35 -19.30 -10.82 -1.32
CA PRO A 35 -17.95 -10.37 -1.01
C PRO A 35 -17.56 -9.02 -1.62
N TRP A 36 -17.98 -8.73 -2.86
CA TRP A 36 -17.70 -7.43 -3.48
C TRP A 36 -18.41 -6.27 -2.77
N THR A 37 -19.60 -6.48 -2.19
CA THR A 37 -20.36 -5.48 -1.46
C THR A 37 -19.61 -5.07 -0.19
N LEU A 38 -19.01 -6.05 0.49
CA LEU A 38 -18.19 -5.83 1.67
C LEU A 38 -16.86 -5.15 1.33
N ALA A 39 -16.22 -5.54 0.23
CA ALA A 39 -15.02 -4.87 -0.26
C ALA A 39 -15.32 -3.40 -0.65
N ALA A 40 -16.43 -3.15 -1.33
CA ALA A 40 -16.87 -1.80 -1.68
C ALA A 40 -17.19 -0.96 -0.43
N TYR A 41 -17.87 -1.54 0.56
CA TYR A 41 -18.11 -0.88 1.84
C TYR A 41 -16.80 -0.56 2.56
N ALA A 42 -15.83 -1.49 2.58
CA ALA A 42 -14.53 -1.27 3.22
C ALA A 42 -13.80 -0.07 2.61
N ARG A 43 -13.82 0.06 1.28
CA ARG A 43 -13.22 1.20 0.57
C ARG A 43 -13.95 2.52 0.84
N TRP A 44 -15.28 2.50 0.90
CA TRP A 44 -16.05 3.70 1.24
C TRP A 44 -15.81 4.13 2.70
N TYR A 45 -15.71 3.16 3.61
CA TYR A 45 -15.49 3.37 5.04
C TYR A 45 -14.04 3.80 5.35
N GLU A 46 -13.06 3.41 4.51
CA GLU A 46 -11.64 3.84 4.58
C GLU A 46 -11.48 5.38 4.61
N HIS A 47 -12.37 6.11 3.94
CA HIS A 47 -12.30 7.57 3.89
C HIS A 47 -12.73 8.24 5.20
N GLN A 48 -13.51 7.55 6.04
CA GLN A 48 -14.13 8.13 7.22
C GLN A 48 -13.48 7.69 8.53
N GLN A 49 -12.81 6.53 8.56
CA GLN A 49 -12.33 5.92 9.79
C GLN A 49 -10.90 5.39 9.71
N SER A 50 -10.29 5.22 10.89
CA SER A 50 -8.96 4.59 11.03
C SER A 50 -9.02 3.10 10.68
N GLY A 51 -7.92 2.51 10.20
CA GLY A 51 -7.90 1.11 9.78
C GLY A 51 -8.22 0.14 10.91
N ASP A 52 -7.78 0.46 12.13
CA ASP A 52 -8.12 -0.31 13.33
C ASP A 52 -9.63 -0.36 13.61
N ASP A 53 -10.33 0.75 13.35
CA ASP A 53 -11.79 0.83 13.55
C ASP A 53 -12.56 0.13 12.43
N ILE A 54 -12.02 0.15 11.20
CA ILE A 54 -12.54 -0.66 10.08
C ILE A 54 -12.46 -2.15 10.46
N ALA A 55 -11.32 -2.63 10.96
CA ALA A 55 -11.17 -4.03 11.37
C ALA A 55 -12.16 -4.43 12.47
N LYS A 56 -12.40 -3.56 13.46
CA LYS A 56 -13.41 -3.80 14.51
C LYS A 56 -14.83 -3.82 13.94
N ALA A 57 -15.18 -2.87 13.08
CA ALA A 57 -16.48 -2.80 12.44
C ALA A 57 -16.75 -4.07 11.62
N PHE A 58 -15.79 -4.50 10.81
CA PHE A 58 -15.91 -5.70 9.99
C PHE A 58 -16.03 -6.98 10.82
N LYS A 59 -15.33 -7.11 11.95
CA LYS A 59 -15.55 -8.22 12.89
C LYS A 59 -16.99 -8.32 13.36
N THR A 60 -17.66 -7.20 13.65
CA THR A 60 -19.08 -7.21 14.03
C THR A 60 -19.97 -7.63 12.87
N ILE A 61 -19.70 -7.12 11.66
CA ILE A 61 -20.46 -7.44 10.44
C ILE A 61 -20.34 -8.93 10.11
N PHE A 62 -19.12 -9.49 10.17
CA PHE A 62 -18.87 -10.92 9.92
C PHE A 62 -19.47 -11.82 10.99
N ARG A 63 -19.50 -11.37 12.24
CA ARG A 63 -20.17 -12.10 13.32
C ARG A 63 -21.67 -12.22 13.05
N VAL A 64 -22.33 -11.13 12.64
CA VAL A 64 -23.75 -11.16 12.29
C VAL A 64 -24.00 -12.05 11.07
N HIS A 65 -23.15 -11.97 10.05
CA HIS A 65 -23.21 -12.88 8.89
C HIS A 65 -23.03 -14.35 9.30
N GLY A 66 -22.07 -14.65 10.18
CA GLY A 66 -21.83 -16.01 10.65
C GLY A 66 -22.95 -16.58 11.52
N ALA A 67 -23.74 -15.71 12.17
CA ALA A 67 -24.91 -16.10 12.96
C ALA A 67 -26.16 -16.30 12.10
N LYS A 68 -26.35 -15.48 11.05
CA LYS A 68 -27.59 -15.44 10.25
C LYS A 68 -27.47 -16.11 8.87
N SER A 69 -26.28 -16.37 8.37
CA SER A 69 -26.03 -16.95 7.05
C SER A 69 -25.05 -18.11 7.12
N ARG A 70 -25.24 -19.09 6.24
CA ARG A 70 -24.26 -20.18 6.04
C ARG A 70 -23.00 -19.68 5.33
N LYS A 71 -23.11 -18.66 4.48
CA LYS A 71 -21.98 -18.08 3.73
C LYS A 71 -21.09 -17.28 4.69
N ARG A 72 -19.77 -17.50 4.61
CA ARG A 72 -18.75 -16.83 5.43
C ARG A 72 -17.99 -15.82 4.56
N PRO A 73 -18.48 -14.58 4.40
CA PRO A 73 -17.82 -13.59 3.56
C PRO A 73 -16.46 -13.11 4.12
N ASP A 74 -16.20 -13.36 5.40
CA ASP A 74 -14.93 -13.12 6.09
C ASP A 74 -13.73 -13.85 5.44
N ARG A 75 -13.96 -15.05 4.90
CA ARG A 75 -12.89 -15.88 4.31
C ARG A 75 -12.68 -15.64 2.82
N ASP A 76 -13.48 -14.75 2.23
CA ASP A 76 -13.40 -14.50 0.81
C ASP A 76 -12.12 -13.72 0.47
N PRO A 77 -11.32 -14.16 -0.52
CA PRO A 77 -10.04 -13.55 -0.85
C PRO A 77 -10.17 -12.07 -1.26
N LEU A 78 -11.31 -11.67 -1.83
CA LEU A 78 -11.54 -10.28 -2.22
C LEU A 78 -11.64 -9.38 -0.99
N VAL A 79 -12.36 -9.84 0.04
CA VAL A 79 -12.58 -9.09 1.28
C VAL A 79 -11.27 -9.03 2.07
N VAL A 80 -10.57 -10.16 2.21
CA VAL A 80 -9.27 -10.25 2.88
C VAL A 80 -8.23 -9.37 2.19
N GLY A 81 -8.12 -9.45 0.85
CA GLY A 81 -7.20 -8.63 0.07
C GLY A 81 -7.49 -7.14 0.20
N THR A 82 -8.77 -6.76 0.23
CA THR A 82 -9.18 -5.36 0.41
C THR A 82 -8.80 -4.82 1.78
N LEU A 83 -9.08 -5.57 2.85
CA LEU A 83 -8.72 -5.17 4.22
C LEU A 83 -7.19 -5.06 4.37
N SER A 84 -6.43 -6.01 3.84
CA SER A 84 -4.97 -5.97 3.83
C SER A 84 -4.41 -4.74 3.11
N GLN A 85 -4.98 -4.39 1.95
CA GLN A 85 -4.59 -3.18 1.21
C GLN A 85 -4.90 -1.89 1.98
N ILE A 86 -5.99 -1.86 2.75
CA ILE A 86 -6.33 -0.72 3.60
C ILE A 86 -5.33 -0.58 4.74
N GLU A 87 -4.97 -1.68 5.40
CA GLU A 87 -3.95 -1.68 6.46
C GLU A 87 -2.57 -1.23 5.95
N GLU A 88 -2.17 -1.66 4.75
CA GLU A 88 -0.93 -1.24 4.11
C GLU A 88 -0.94 0.28 3.83
N ARG A 89 -2.04 0.80 3.26
CA ARG A 89 -2.21 2.24 3.03
C ARG A 89 -2.18 3.06 4.31
N GLU A 90 -2.74 2.54 5.40
CA GLU A 90 -2.70 3.21 6.69
C GLU A 90 -1.27 3.27 7.25
N LYS A 91 -0.51 2.18 7.14
CA LYS A 91 0.91 2.14 7.52
C LYS A 91 1.72 3.14 6.70
N ASP A 92 1.47 3.23 5.40
CA ASP A 92 2.13 4.21 4.52
C ASP A 92 1.77 5.65 4.89
N LYS A 93 0.50 5.92 5.20
CA LYS A 93 0.06 7.25 5.70
C LYS A 93 0.80 7.62 6.98
N LYS A 94 0.81 6.73 7.98
CA LYS A 94 1.52 6.93 9.26
C LYS A 94 3.03 7.10 9.06
N ALA A 95 3.64 6.36 8.12
CA ALA A 95 5.05 6.48 7.79
C ALA A 95 5.38 7.81 7.10
N LYS A 96 4.54 8.27 6.16
CA LYS A 96 4.68 9.57 5.50
C LYS A 96 4.52 10.72 6.49
N GLU A 97 3.56 10.63 7.40
CA GLU A 97 3.38 11.64 8.45
C GLU A 97 4.61 11.73 9.37
N LYS A 98 5.14 10.59 9.80
CA LYS A 98 6.40 10.54 10.58
C LYS A 98 7.59 11.11 9.81
N ARG A 99 7.68 10.86 8.50
CA ARG A 99 8.71 11.46 7.64
C ARG A 99 8.53 12.96 7.55
N LYS A 100 7.34 13.47 7.25
CA LYS A 100 7.05 14.91 7.22
C LYS A 100 7.31 15.62 8.56
N ALA A 101 7.01 14.99 9.68
CA ALA A 101 7.31 15.53 11.01
C ALA A 101 8.82 15.54 11.32
N LYS A 102 9.59 14.62 10.74
CA LYS A 102 11.05 14.50 10.92
C LYS A 102 11.85 15.30 9.90
N GLU A 103 11.30 15.49 8.70
CA GLU A 103 11.88 16.24 7.61
C GLU A 103 11.63 17.75 7.81
N LYS A 104 12.50 18.37 8.60
CA LYS A 104 12.97 19.74 8.34
C LYS A 104 14.01 19.74 7.21
N THR A 105 13.95 18.77 6.29
CA THR A 105 14.87 18.71 5.16
C THR A 105 14.44 19.77 4.16
N PRO A 106 15.34 20.66 3.74
CA PRO A 106 15.01 21.66 2.75
C PRO A 106 14.49 20.97 1.47
N PRO A 107 13.52 21.58 0.78
CA PRO A 107 12.96 21.04 -0.45
C PRO A 107 14.09 20.75 -1.45
N LEU A 108 13.90 19.71 -2.27
CA LEU A 108 14.88 19.24 -3.25
C LEU A 108 15.32 20.34 -4.23
N PHE A 109 14.48 21.36 -4.40
CA PHE A 109 14.77 22.62 -5.07
C PHE A 109 14.30 23.75 -4.15
N PRO A 110 15.21 24.38 -3.38
CA PRO A 110 14.90 25.63 -2.69
C PRO A 110 14.52 26.69 -3.74
N ASP A 111 13.47 27.48 -3.48
CA ASP A 111 13.04 28.54 -4.41
C ASP A 111 14.16 29.57 -4.68
N ASP A 112 15.08 29.74 -3.73
CA ASP A 112 16.28 30.57 -3.87
C ASP A 112 17.23 30.08 -5.01
N ASP A 113 17.26 28.77 -5.31
CA ASP A 113 18.08 28.19 -6.40
C ASP A 113 17.48 28.44 -7.79
N ILE A 114 16.20 28.82 -7.85
CA ILE A 114 15.47 29.11 -9.10
C ILE A 114 15.60 30.60 -9.45
N LEU A 115 15.65 31.47 -8.43
CA LEU A 115 15.69 32.93 -8.60
C LEU A 115 17.11 33.47 -8.82
N ASP A 116 18.14 32.78 -8.31
CA ASP A 116 19.53 33.15 -8.53
C ASP A 116 20.20 32.20 -9.53
N PRO A 117 20.23 32.52 -10.85
CA PRO A 117 21.04 31.78 -11.81
C PRO A 117 22.52 32.07 -11.55
N THR A 118 23.08 31.47 -10.51
CA THR A 118 24.51 31.54 -10.24
C THR A 118 25.19 30.56 -11.20
N PRO A 119 25.99 31.03 -12.18
CA PRO A 119 26.65 30.12 -13.10
C PRO A 119 27.61 29.21 -12.33
N PRO A 120 27.74 27.92 -12.72
CA PRO A 120 28.56 26.97 -11.98
C PRO A 120 30.01 27.45 -11.92
N ALA A 121 30.46 27.83 -10.73
CA ALA A 121 31.85 28.15 -10.47
C ALA A 121 32.69 26.90 -10.79
N LYS A 122 33.51 26.98 -11.85
CA LYS A 122 34.44 25.93 -12.27
C LYS A 122 35.37 25.60 -11.09
N SER A 123 35.10 24.51 -10.38
CA SER A 123 35.97 24.03 -9.31
C SER A 123 37.27 23.52 -9.92
N LYS A 124 38.37 24.19 -9.56
CA LYS A 124 39.75 23.82 -9.94
C LYS A 124 40.04 22.40 -9.44
N LYS A 125 40.24 21.47 -10.36
CA LYS A 125 40.69 20.10 -10.12
C LYS A 125 42.06 20.13 -9.42
N LYS A 126 42.09 19.86 -8.11
CA LYS A 126 43.34 19.71 -7.34
C LYS A 126 44.01 18.40 -7.78
N LYS A 127 45.06 18.51 -8.59
CA LYS A 127 45.99 17.42 -8.93
C LYS A 127 46.71 16.98 -7.64
N THR A 128 46.40 15.81 -7.11
CA THR A 128 47.34 15.07 -6.26
C THR A 128 48.12 14.12 -7.14
N ALA A 129 49.40 14.41 -7.28
CA ALA A 129 50.37 13.51 -7.88
C ALA A 129 50.71 12.42 -6.87
N ASN A 130 50.63 11.15 -7.27
CA ASN A 130 51.45 10.11 -6.69
C ASN A 130 52.01 9.27 -7.84
N LYS A 131 53.33 9.34 -8.00
CA LYS A 131 54.12 8.51 -8.92
C LYS A 131 54.51 7.21 -8.23
N ALA A 132 54.47 6.16 -9.05
CA ALA A 132 55.36 4.99 -9.12
C ALA A 132 55.16 3.81 -8.12
N ALA A 133 54.85 2.68 -8.76
CA ALA A 133 54.72 1.27 -8.35
C ALA A 133 56.10 0.62 -7.95
N PRO A 134 56.31 -0.72 -7.91
CA PRO A 134 55.42 -1.89 -8.12
C PRO A 134 55.66 -3.11 -7.18
N SER A 135 54.73 -4.06 -7.12
CA SER A 135 55.12 -5.48 -6.97
C SER A 135 54.08 -6.44 -7.56
N LYS A 136 54.61 -7.46 -8.24
CA LYS A 136 53.92 -8.45 -9.07
C LYS A 136 53.16 -9.45 -8.20
N SER A 137 51.94 -9.82 -8.61
CA SER A 137 51.50 -11.21 -8.46
C SER A 137 50.51 -11.61 -9.56
N LYS A 138 50.96 -12.57 -10.38
CA LYS A 138 50.16 -13.37 -11.31
C LYS A 138 49.07 -14.10 -10.54
N LYS A 139 47.79 -13.94 -10.91
CA LYS A 139 46.80 -15.03 -10.93
C LYS A 139 45.80 -14.84 -12.07
N LYS A 140 45.72 -15.85 -12.94
CA LYS A 140 44.67 -16.02 -13.95
C LYS A 140 43.30 -16.04 -13.26
N ALA A 141 42.34 -15.26 -13.74
CA ALA A 141 40.94 -15.42 -13.39
C ALA A 141 40.09 -15.45 -14.67
N LYS A 142 39.30 -16.52 -14.79
CA LYS A 142 38.36 -16.78 -15.88
C LYS A 142 37.35 -15.63 -16.03
N SER A 143 36.95 -15.37 -17.26
CA SER A 143 35.90 -14.43 -17.64
C SER A 143 34.57 -14.78 -16.96
N SER A 144 34.24 -14.08 -15.87
CA SER A 144 32.90 -14.04 -15.32
C SER A 144 32.08 -13.03 -16.12
N GLY A 145 31.48 -13.50 -17.22
CA GLY A 145 30.46 -12.75 -17.95
C GLY A 145 29.32 -12.38 -17.02
N LYS A 146 29.29 -11.13 -16.57
CA LYS A 146 28.23 -10.56 -15.74
C LYS A 146 26.99 -10.45 -16.64
N LYS A 147 26.11 -11.46 -16.62
CA LYS A 147 24.81 -11.41 -17.31
C LYS A 147 24.00 -10.27 -16.71
N THR A 148 23.97 -9.14 -17.40
CA THR A 148 23.00 -8.06 -17.15
C THR A 148 21.61 -8.63 -17.40
N ARG A 149 20.73 -8.55 -16.40
CA ARG A 149 19.32 -8.92 -16.55
C ARG A 149 18.71 -8.01 -17.63
N PRO A 150 18.01 -8.55 -18.64
CA PRO A 150 17.35 -7.70 -19.64
C PRO A 150 16.37 -6.76 -18.94
N GLY A 151 16.48 -5.45 -19.21
CA GLY A 151 15.50 -4.48 -18.73
C GLY A 151 14.12 -4.75 -19.32
N LEU A 152 13.06 -4.25 -18.67
CA LEU A 152 11.71 -4.24 -19.26
C LEU A 152 11.79 -3.47 -20.58
N SER A 153 11.43 -4.14 -21.68
CA SER A 153 11.36 -3.51 -23.01
C SER A 153 10.34 -2.38 -22.96
N THR A 154 10.76 -1.20 -23.39
CA THR A 154 9.94 0.01 -23.49
C THR A 154 9.00 0.01 -24.70
N GLU A 155 9.03 -1.05 -25.53
CA GLU A 155 8.27 -1.11 -26.76
C GLU A 155 7.17 -2.18 -26.67
N PRO A 156 5.94 -1.87 -27.14
CA PRO A 156 4.86 -2.83 -27.15
C PRO A 156 5.19 -3.97 -28.11
N LYS A 157 4.97 -5.20 -27.64
CA LYS A 157 5.26 -6.43 -28.41
C LYS A 157 4.26 -6.55 -29.57
N LEU A 158 4.70 -6.24 -30.79
CA LEU A 158 3.89 -6.40 -31.99
C LEU A 158 3.65 -7.89 -32.25
N VAL A 159 2.38 -8.31 -32.18
CA VAL A 159 1.96 -9.69 -32.47
C VAL A 159 1.64 -9.79 -33.96
N SER A 160 2.27 -10.74 -34.64
CA SER A 160 1.98 -11.04 -36.05
C SER A 160 0.55 -11.59 -36.21
N LYS A 161 -0.25 -10.95 -37.08
CA LYS A 161 -1.60 -11.42 -37.41
C LYS A 161 -1.50 -12.70 -38.25
N ARG A 162 -2.02 -13.81 -37.72
CA ARG A 162 -2.13 -15.09 -38.43
C ARG A 162 -3.11 -14.89 -39.61
N LYS A 163 -2.67 -15.15 -40.84
CA LYS A 163 -3.56 -15.10 -42.01
C LYS A 163 -4.61 -16.21 -41.90
N LEU A 164 -5.89 -15.85 -41.85
CA LEU A 164 -6.97 -16.81 -42.07
C LEU A 164 -6.91 -17.27 -43.53
N LYS A 165 -6.80 -18.58 -43.74
CA LYS A 165 -7.04 -19.18 -45.06
C LYS A 165 -8.53 -19.02 -45.39
N LYS A 166 -8.82 -18.54 -46.59
CA LYS A 166 -10.15 -18.60 -47.21
C LYS A 166 -10.45 -20.04 -47.60
#